data_AF-A0AAD4TKZ2-F1
#
_entry.id   AF-A0AAD4TKZ2-F1
#
_cell.length_a   1.000
_cell.length_b   1.000
_cell.length_c   1.000
_cell.angle_alpha   90.00
_cell.angle_beta   90.00
_cell.angle_gamma   90.00
#
_symmetry.space_group_name_H-M   'P 1'
#
loop_
_entity.id
_entity.type
_entity.pdbx_description
1 polymer ?
#
loop_
_entity_poly.entity_id
_entity_poly.type
_entity_poly.pdbx_seq_one_letter_code
_entity_poly.pdbx_strand_id
1 'polypeptide(L)'
;VEGTSSGKIGDGIWVVASPIHVELKNHSLFTHGFVPAEDVNVGEIEYKDRNREKQRKRNLKARKEAELEQPKFNKPKRNPKESVTRKQTAKQRRAVQTVDDAEELDRDCRSLKKLKKGTIDEAEFAKLTGAEDF
;
A
#
# COMPACT_ATOMS: atom_id res chain seq x y z
N VAL A 1 44.35 44.40 -4.71
CA VAL A 1 43.33 44.85 -3.75
C VAL A 1 42.12 43.98 -3.98
N GLU A 2 41.82 43.17 -2.97
CA GLU A 2 40.88 42.05 -2.99
C GLU A 2 39.44 42.55 -3.10
N GLY A 3 38.67 41.94 -4.00
CA GLY A 3 37.24 42.21 -4.17
C GLY A 3 36.43 41.35 -3.20
N THR A 4 35.59 42.02 -2.43
CA THR A 4 34.86 41.54 -1.26
C THR A 4 33.83 40.45 -1.54
N SER A 5 33.74 39.52 -0.59
CA SER A 5 32.76 38.44 -0.52
C SER A 5 31.32 38.95 -0.51
N SER A 6 30.48 38.42 -1.40
CA SER A 6 29.02 38.52 -1.29
C SER A 6 28.44 37.14 -0.98
N GLY A 7 28.32 36.83 0.31
CA GLY A 7 27.57 35.68 0.80
C GLY A 7 26.08 35.89 0.51
N LYS A 8 25.48 34.98 -0.26
CA LYS A 8 24.03 34.92 -0.47
C LYS A 8 23.43 34.09 0.65
N ILE A 9 22.78 34.77 1.60
CA ILE A 9 21.92 34.16 2.61
C ILE A 9 20.68 33.63 1.87
N GLY A 10 20.54 32.31 1.78
CA GLY A 10 19.34 31.68 1.25
C GLY A 10 18.30 31.60 2.36
N ASP A 11 17.25 32.41 2.27
CA ASP A 11 16.10 32.36 3.16
C ASP A 11 15.39 31.01 3.00
N GLY A 12 15.62 30.10 3.95
CA GLY A 12 14.92 28.83 4.03
C GLY A 12 13.44 29.07 4.35
N ILE A 13 12.54 28.75 3.41
CA ILE A 13 11.11 28.65 3.68
C ILE A 13 10.89 27.35 4.45
N TRP A 14 10.68 27.44 5.77
CA TRP A 14 10.30 26.31 6.59
C TRP A 14 8.82 26.02 6.39
N VAL A 15 8.49 24.90 5.72
CA VAL A 15 7.12 24.40 5.63
C VAL A 15 6.72 23.88 7.02
N VAL A 16 5.83 24.59 7.70
CA VAL A 16 5.22 24.13 8.94
C VAL A 16 4.31 22.94 8.62
N ALA A 17 4.72 21.74 9.05
CA ALA A 17 3.92 20.54 8.90
C ALA A 17 2.66 20.66 9.77
N SER A 18 1.49 20.74 9.14
CA SER A 18 0.21 20.73 9.87
C SER A 18 -0.02 19.36 10.52
N PRO A 19 -0.62 19.30 11.72
CA PRO A 19 -0.94 18.05 12.38
C PRO A 19 -1.87 17.20 11.51
N ILE A 20 -1.47 15.95 11.26
CA ILE A 20 -2.25 15.02 10.45
C ILE A 20 -3.29 14.35 11.36
N HIS A 21 -4.56 14.69 11.19
CA HIS A 21 -5.67 14.07 11.93
C HIS A 21 -5.79 12.57 11.59
N VAL A 22 -5.73 11.71 12.61
CA VAL A 22 -5.78 10.24 12.46
C VAL A 22 -7.17 9.76 12.04
N GLU A 23 -8.21 10.50 12.38
CA GLU A 23 -9.60 10.21 12.02
C GLU A 23 -9.83 10.24 10.49
N LEU A 24 -9.01 11.00 9.75
CA LEU A 24 -9.04 11.02 8.27
C LEU A 24 -8.21 9.89 7.64
N LYS A 25 -7.33 9.23 8.40
CA LYS A 25 -6.52 8.10 7.91
C LYS A 25 -7.35 6.83 7.79
N ASN A 26 -8.35 6.68 8.65
CA ASN A 26 -9.31 5.58 8.55
C ASN A 26 -10.38 6.02 7.56
N HIS A 27 -10.47 5.40 6.40
CA HIS A 27 -11.47 5.69 5.36
C HIS A 27 -12.92 5.41 5.77
N SER A 28 -13.19 5.34 7.08
CA SER A 28 -14.49 5.15 7.70
C SER A 28 -15.06 6.50 8.09
N LEU A 29 -15.36 7.34 7.10
CA LEU A 29 -16.29 8.44 7.32
C LEU A 29 -17.66 7.79 7.51
N PHE A 30 -18.14 7.75 8.76
CA PHE A 30 -19.44 7.16 9.07
C PHE A 30 -20.55 8.02 8.46
N THR A 31 -21.32 7.46 7.55
CA THR A 31 -22.49 8.12 6.92
C THR A 31 -23.73 8.08 7.81
N HIS A 32 -23.63 7.58 9.05
CA HIS A 32 -24.75 7.43 9.96
C HIS A 32 -25.35 8.81 10.29
N GLY A 33 -26.59 9.04 9.85
CA GLY A 33 -27.32 10.31 10.05
C GLY A 33 -27.23 11.30 8.88
N PHE A 34 -26.50 10.98 7.80
CA PHE A 34 -26.53 11.77 6.57
C PHE A 34 -27.59 11.21 5.62
N VAL A 35 -28.58 12.04 5.27
CA VAL A 35 -29.52 11.76 4.18
C VAL A 35 -28.94 12.37 2.90
N PRO A 36 -28.63 11.58 1.86
CA PRO A 36 -28.20 12.12 0.58
C PRO A 36 -29.28 13.06 0.03
N ALA A 37 -28.90 14.29 -0.33
CA ALA A 37 -29.81 15.20 -1.00
C ALA A 37 -30.05 14.70 -2.43
N GLU A 38 -31.27 14.27 -2.73
CA GLU A 38 -31.64 13.71 -4.03
C GLU A 38 -31.56 14.75 -5.16
N ASP A 39 -31.73 16.03 -4.83
CA ASP A 39 -31.78 17.13 -5.79
C ASP A 39 -30.39 17.71 -6.16
N VAL A 40 -29.30 17.18 -5.59
CA VAL A 40 -27.96 17.72 -5.81
C VAL A 40 -27.18 16.89 -6.82
N ASN A 41 -27.10 17.37 -8.06
CA ASN A 41 -26.21 16.78 -9.06
C ASN A 41 -24.75 17.23 -8.84
N VAL A 42 -23.99 16.42 -8.09
CA VAL A 42 -22.55 16.64 -7.85
C VAL A 42 -21.74 16.76 -9.16
N GLY A 43 -22.22 16.14 -10.24
CA GLY A 43 -21.58 16.19 -11.56
C GLY A 43 -21.69 17.53 -12.28
N GLU A 44 -22.65 18.37 -11.91
CA GLU A 44 -22.88 19.70 -12.49
C GLU A 44 -22.11 20.81 -11.77
N ILE A 45 -21.70 20.59 -10.52
CA ILE A 45 -21.00 21.58 -9.70
C ILE A 45 -19.66 21.94 -10.33
N GLU A 46 -19.51 23.12 -10.93
CA GLU A 46 -18.30 23.56 -11.62
C GLU A 46 -17.16 23.94 -10.65
N TYR A 47 -15.91 23.68 -11.05
CA TYR A 47 -14.75 24.23 -10.35
C TYR A 47 -14.59 25.72 -10.67
N LYS A 48 -14.22 26.51 -9.65
CA LYS A 48 -13.90 27.94 -9.83
C LYS A 48 -12.72 28.16 -10.79
N ASP A 49 -11.75 27.25 -10.81
CA ASP A 49 -10.60 27.29 -11.73
C ASP A 49 -10.94 26.65 -13.09
N ARG A 50 -10.81 27.46 -14.14
CA ARG A 50 -11.06 27.05 -15.53
C ARG A 50 -10.17 25.92 -16.01
N ASN A 51 -8.90 25.87 -15.58
CA ASN A 51 -7.98 24.81 -16.03
C ASN A 51 -8.37 23.46 -15.42
N ARG A 52 -8.70 23.47 -14.13
CA ARG A 52 -9.21 22.31 -13.41
C ARG A 52 -10.55 21.84 -13.96
N GLU A 53 -11.45 22.76 -14.34
CA GLU A 53 -12.72 22.42 -14.96
C GLU A 53 -12.55 21.77 -16.34
N LYS A 54 -11.63 22.29 -17.17
CA LYS A 54 -11.29 21.67 -18.46
C LYS A 54 -10.77 20.25 -18.28
N GLN A 55 -9.89 20.02 -17.30
CA GLN A 55 -9.36 18.69 -16.99
C GLN A 55 -10.48 17.76 -16.49
N ARG A 56 -11.37 18.25 -15.61
CA ARG A 56 -12.53 17.48 -15.15
C ARG A 56 -13.41 17.04 -16.31
N LYS A 57 -13.79 17.96 -17.19
CA LYS A 57 -14.65 17.67 -18.35
C LYS A 57 -14.01 16.61 -19.28
N ARG A 58 -12.69 16.64 -19.48
CA ARG A 58 -11.96 15.60 -20.24
C ARG A 58 -12.03 14.23 -19.55
N ASN A 59 -11.72 14.18 -18.26
CA ASN A 59 -11.77 12.92 -17.50
C ASN A 59 -13.18 12.34 -17.42
N LEU A 60 -14.20 13.19 -17.29
CA LEU A 60 -15.60 12.76 -17.20
C LEU A 60 -16.08 12.15 -18.52
N LYS A 61 -15.66 12.70 -19.67
CA LYS A 61 -15.92 12.10 -20.98
C LYS A 61 -15.22 10.75 -21.13
N ALA A 62 -13.93 10.68 -20.82
CA ALA A 62 -13.16 9.44 -20.89
C ALA A 62 -13.73 8.33 -19.99
N ARG A 63 -14.26 8.67 -18.80
CA ARG A 63 -14.92 7.71 -17.91
C ARG A 63 -16.25 7.21 -18.47
N LYS A 64 -17.07 8.10 -19.04
CA LYS A 64 -18.34 7.71 -19.69
C LYS A 64 -18.09 6.80 -20.90
N GLU A 65 -17.08 7.11 -21.72
CA GLU A 65 -16.69 6.29 -22.86
C GLU A 65 -16.16 4.92 -22.41
N ALA A 66 -15.31 4.87 -21.40
CA ALA A 66 -14.80 3.61 -20.85
C ALA A 66 -15.91 2.76 -20.18
N GLU A 67 -16.91 3.39 -19.57
CA GLU A 67 -18.05 2.68 -18.96
C GLU A 67 -18.97 2.06 -20.01
N LEU A 68 -19.07 2.67 -21.20
CA LEU A 68 -19.82 2.11 -22.34
C LEU A 68 -19.05 0.98 -23.04
N GLU A 69 -17.72 1.06 -23.09
CA GLU A 69 -16.88 0.06 -23.75
C GLU A 69 -16.55 -1.16 -22.88
N GLN A 70 -16.72 -1.09 -21.56
CA GLN A 70 -16.43 -2.23 -20.68
C GLN A 70 -17.67 -3.05 -20.30
N PRO A 71 -17.80 -4.31 -20.77
CA PRO A 71 -18.57 -5.29 -20.02
C PRO A 71 -17.92 -5.45 -18.65
N LYS A 72 -18.73 -5.30 -17.57
CA LYS A 72 -18.35 -5.42 -16.15
C LYS A 72 -17.10 -6.29 -15.96
N PHE A 73 -15.97 -5.64 -15.67
CA PHE A 73 -14.67 -6.30 -15.52
C PHE A 73 -14.73 -7.35 -14.40
N ASN A 74 -15.01 -8.60 -14.76
CA ASN A 74 -14.83 -9.74 -13.89
C ASN A 74 -13.32 -9.90 -13.73
N LYS A 75 -12.79 -9.52 -12.55
CA LYS A 75 -11.38 -9.71 -12.23
C LYS A 75 -11.02 -11.18 -12.49
N PRO A 76 -10.07 -11.49 -13.40
CA PRO A 76 -9.64 -12.86 -13.56
C PRO A 76 -9.00 -13.32 -12.24
N LYS A 77 -9.47 -14.45 -11.71
CA LYS A 77 -8.78 -15.15 -10.62
C LYS A 77 -7.37 -15.46 -11.12
N ARG A 78 -6.36 -14.79 -10.56
CA ARG A 78 -4.95 -15.10 -10.87
C ARG A 78 -4.68 -16.55 -10.48
N ASN A 79 -4.36 -17.39 -11.46
CA ASN A 79 -3.84 -18.72 -11.20
C ASN A 79 -2.39 -18.56 -10.70
N PRO A 80 -2.04 -19.05 -9.51
CA PRO A 80 -0.72 -18.83 -8.90
C PRO A 80 0.43 -19.64 -9.53
N LYS A 81 0.22 -20.29 -10.68
CA LYS A 81 1.13 -21.29 -11.25
C LYS A 81 1.86 -20.86 -12.53
N GLU A 82 1.81 -19.58 -12.91
CA GLU A 82 2.68 -19.10 -13.98
C GLU A 82 4.07 -18.85 -13.41
N SER A 83 5.02 -19.73 -13.73
CA SER A 83 6.44 -19.55 -13.42
C SER A 83 6.93 -18.26 -14.09
N VAL A 84 7.11 -17.22 -13.29
CA VAL A 84 7.57 -15.91 -13.75
C VAL A 84 9.04 -16.05 -14.16
N THR A 85 9.31 -16.31 -15.43
CA THR A 85 10.66 -16.37 -16.02
C THR A 85 11.34 -14.99 -16.14
N ARG A 86 10.69 -13.93 -15.64
CA ARG A 86 11.22 -12.56 -15.65
C ARG A 86 11.98 -12.26 -14.37
N LYS A 87 13.09 -11.51 -14.50
CA LYS A 87 13.86 -11.01 -13.35
C LYS A 87 12.95 -10.24 -12.39
N GLN A 88 12.83 -10.70 -11.16
CA GLN A 88 12.06 -10.02 -10.11
C GLN A 88 12.72 -8.71 -9.69
N THR A 89 11.90 -7.67 -9.50
CA THR A 89 12.31 -6.37 -8.96
C THR A 89 12.68 -6.49 -7.47
N ALA A 90 13.54 -5.60 -6.95
CA ALA A 90 13.95 -5.61 -5.55
C ALA A 90 12.78 -5.66 -4.54
N LYS A 91 11.68 -4.96 -4.82
CA LYS A 91 10.46 -5.00 -3.98
C LYS A 91 9.80 -6.38 -3.96
N GLN A 92 9.80 -7.09 -5.09
CA GLN A 92 9.23 -8.44 -5.18
C GLN A 92 10.11 -9.44 -4.43
N ARG A 93 11.44 -9.34 -4.56
CA ARG A 93 12.37 -10.20 -3.81
C ARG A 93 12.21 -10.06 -2.30
N ARG A 94 12.09 -8.82 -1.81
CA ARG A 94 11.83 -8.55 -0.39
C ARG A 94 10.51 -9.17 0.07
N ALA A 95 9.46 -9.08 -0.74
CA ALA A 95 8.16 -9.63 -0.39
C ALA A 95 8.17 -11.17 -0.33
N VAL A 96 8.89 -11.84 -1.24
CA VAL A 96 9.07 -13.30 -1.20
C VAL A 96 9.85 -13.70 0.04
N GLN A 97 10.98 -13.03 0.31
CA GLN A 97 11.79 -13.29 1.50
C GLN A 97 10.98 -13.14 2.79
N THR A 98 10.17 -12.09 2.94
CA THR A 98 9.33 -11.92 4.14
C THR A 98 8.27 -13.01 4.31
N VAL A 99 7.84 -13.66 3.22
CA VAL A 99 6.89 -14.77 3.29
C VAL A 99 7.61 -16.04 3.71
N ASP A 100 8.77 -16.32 3.11
CA ASP A 100 9.59 -17.48 3.45
C ASP A 100 10.04 -17.42 4.94
N ASP A 101 10.51 -16.26 5.40
CA ASP A 101 10.89 -16.02 6.80
C ASP A 101 9.70 -16.23 7.75
N ALA A 102 8.49 -15.80 7.37
CA ALA A 102 7.29 -15.99 8.18
C ALA A 102 6.87 -17.47 8.25
N GLU A 103 6.99 -18.21 7.15
CA GLU A 103 6.71 -19.65 7.13
C GLU A 103 7.70 -20.46 7.98
N GLU A 104 8.98 -20.07 7.97
CA GLU A 104 10.01 -20.66 8.83
C GLU A 104 9.68 -20.46 10.31
N LEU A 105 9.38 -19.22 10.72
CA LEU A 105 8.95 -18.91 12.09
C LEU A 105 7.72 -19.71 12.52
N ASP A 106 6.78 -19.92 11.61
CA ASP A 106 5.55 -20.68 11.88
C ASP A 106 5.82 -22.18 12.13
N ARG A 107 6.81 -22.75 11.43
CA ARG A 107 7.26 -24.13 11.64
C ARG A 107 7.95 -24.27 12.99
N ASP A 108 8.85 -23.35 13.32
CA ASP A 108 9.56 -23.35 14.60
C ASP A 108 8.61 -23.21 15.79
N CYS A 109 7.61 -22.32 15.68
CA CYS A 109 6.58 -22.18 16.70
C CYS A 109 5.77 -23.45 16.91
N ARG A 110 5.51 -24.23 15.85
CA ARG A 110 4.81 -25.53 15.96
C ARG A 110 5.70 -26.58 16.61
N SER A 111 6.98 -26.63 16.25
CA SER A 111 7.96 -27.53 16.87
C SER A 111 8.10 -27.24 18.36
N LEU A 112 8.18 -25.96 18.75
CA LEU A 112 8.27 -25.54 20.15
C LEU A 112 7.01 -25.95 20.94
N LYS A 113 5.83 -25.84 20.33
CA LYS A 113 4.58 -26.34 20.94
C LYS A 113 4.60 -27.86 21.16
N LYS A 114 5.18 -28.63 20.24
CA LYS A 114 5.33 -30.08 20.39
C LYS A 114 6.32 -30.44 21.48
N LEU A 115 7.44 -29.73 21.59
CA LEU A 115 8.43 -29.90 22.64
C LEU A 115 7.82 -29.60 24.01
N LYS A 116 7.12 -28.46 24.15
CA LYS A 116 6.43 -28.08 25.38
C LYS A 116 5.38 -29.11 25.81
N LYS A 117 4.78 -29.82 24.85
CA LYS A 117 3.82 -30.90 25.10
C LYS A 117 4.51 -32.24 25.42
N GLY A 118 5.82 -32.35 25.22
CA GLY A 118 6.58 -33.61 25.36
C GLY A 118 6.30 -34.61 24.24
N THR A 119 5.86 -34.14 23.07
CA THR A 119 5.60 -35.00 21.89
C THR A 119 6.85 -35.24 21.06
N ILE A 120 7.85 -34.38 21.18
CA ILE A 120 9.19 -34.51 20.56
C ILE A 120 10.24 -34.27 21.64
N ASP A 121 11.40 -34.90 21.48
CA ASP A 121 12.54 -34.72 22.37
C ASP A 121 13.42 -33.55 21.92
N GLU A 122 14.27 -33.03 22.82
CA GLU A 122 15.16 -31.88 22.56
C GLU A 122 16.07 -32.12 21.34
N ALA A 123 16.58 -33.35 21.18
CA ALA A 123 17.42 -33.72 20.04
C ALA A 123 16.65 -33.76 18.70
N GLU A 124 15.35 -34.05 18.73
CA GLU A 124 14.50 -34.00 17.54
C GLU A 124 14.08 -32.55 17.22
N PHE A 125 13.86 -31.75 18.25
CA PHE A 125 13.59 -30.32 18.11
C PHE A 125 14.78 -29.60 17.48
N ALA A 126 16.01 -29.87 17.94
CA ALA A 126 17.23 -29.29 17.36
C ALA A 126 17.34 -29.57 15.86
N LYS A 127 17.13 -30.84 15.45
CA LYS A 127 17.11 -31.27 14.04
C LYS A 127 16.03 -30.61 13.19
N LEU A 128 14.89 -30.28 13.78
CA LEU A 128 13.77 -29.67 13.07
C LEU A 128 13.94 -28.16 12.87
N THR A 129 14.68 -27.50 13.75
CA THR A 129 14.94 -26.05 13.72
C THR A 129 16.36 -25.74 13.19
N GLY A 130 17.15 -26.75 12.83
CA GLY A 130 18.53 -26.56 12.34
C GLY A 130 19.50 -26.09 13.44
N ALA A 131 19.15 -26.34 14.70
CA ALA A 131 19.93 -25.96 15.86
C ALA A 131 20.93 -27.06 16.29
N GLU A 132 21.07 -28.14 15.50
CA GLU A 132 22.03 -29.21 15.81
C GLU A 132 23.51 -28.80 15.71
N ASP A 133 23.81 -27.70 15.01
CA ASP A 133 25.18 -27.23 14.72
C ASP A 133 25.66 -26.11 15.66
N PHE A 134 24.93 -25.83 16.75
CA PHE A 134 25.27 -24.80 17.76
C PHE A 134 25.62 -25.38 19.14
#